data_AF-A0A3C1X3F3-F1
#
_entry.id   AF-A0A3C1X3F3-F1
#
_cell.length_a   1.000
_cell.length_b   1.000
_cell.length_c   1.000
_cell.angle_alpha   90.00
_cell.angle_beta   90.00
_cell.angle_gamma   90.00
#
_symmetry.space_group_name_H-M   'P 1'
#
loop_
_entity.id
_entity.type
_entity.pdbx_description
1 polymer ?
#
loop_
_entity_poly.entity_id
_entity_poly.type
_entity_poly.pdbx_seq_one_letter_code
_entity_poly.pdbx_strand_id
1 'polypeptide(L)' 'MKTVFTTGEAAKICKVSQQTIIRCFDSGQLKGFRVPGSRFRRIPRD' A
#
# COMPACT_ATOMS: atom_id res chain seq x y z
N MET A 1 0.63 17.77 -0.47
CA MET A 1 0.03 16.54 -1.04
C MET A 1 0.61 15.35 -0.28
N LYS A 2 -0.19 14.36 0.15
CA LYS A 2 0.35 13.21 0.91
C LYS A 2 1.20 12.33 -0.03
N THR A 3 2.41 11.98 0.37
CA THR A 3 3.38 11.21 -0.43
C THR A 3 3.40 9.72 -0.08
N VAL A 4 2.82 9.34 1.06
CA VAL A 4 2.77 7.95 1.55
C VAL A 4 1.36 7.61 2.01
N PHE A 5 0.84 6.50 1.51
CA PHE A 5 -0.52 6.03 1.76
C PHE A 5 -0.51 4.74 2.59
N THR A 6 -1.56 4.55 3.39
CA THR A 6 -1.88 3.21 3.91
C THR A 6 -2.46 2.34 2.79
N THR A 7 -2.52 1.02 3.00
CA THR A 7 -3.18 0.10 2.06
C THR A 7 -4.65 0.46 1.81
N GLY A 8 -5.36 0.98 2.82
CA GLY A 8 -6.76 1.39 2.70
C GLY A 8 -6.92 2.71 1.93
N GLU A 9 -5.99 3.65 2.11
CA GLU A 9 -5.97 4.89 1.33
C GLU A 9 -5.64 4.62 -0.14
N ALA A 10 -4.60 3.82 -0.41
CA ALA A 10 -4.24 3.39 -1.76
C ALA A 10 -5.40 2.64 -2.45
N ALA A 11 -6.10 1.78 -1.72
CA ALA A 11 -7.28 1.06 -2.22
C ALA A 11 -8.40 2.01 -2.67
N LYS A 12 -8.69 3.05 -1.87
CA LYS A 12 -9.68 4.09 -2.22
C LYS A 12 -9.28 4.86 -3.47
N ILE A 13 -8.00 5.23 -3.60
CA ILE A 13 -7.48 5.97 -4.75
C ILE A 13 -7.55 5.12 -6.03
N CYS A 14 -7.12 3.86 -5.93
CA CYS A 14 -7.07 2.92 -7.06
C CYS A 14 -8.43 2.27 -7.37
N LYS A 15 -9.47 2.53 -6.56
CA LYS A 15 -10.81 1.91 -6.67
C LYS A 15 -10.77 0.37 -6.68
N VAL A 16 -9.87 -0.20 -5.88
CA VAL A 16 -9.74 -1.66 -5.69
C VAL A 16 -9.91 -2.01 -4.22
N SER A 17 -10.03 -3.31 -3.91
CA SER A 17 -10.05 -3.75 -2.51
C SER A 17 -8.70 -3.53 -1.82
N GLN A 18 -8.72 -3.33 -0.50
CA GLN A 18 -7.48 -3.31 0.31
C GLN A 18 -6.68 -4.61 0.15
N GLN A 19 -7.35 -5.74 -0.01
CA GLN A 19 -6.71 -7.05 -0.22
C GLN A 19 -5.97 -7.11 -1.57
N THR A 20 -6.48 -6.44 -2.60
CA THR A 20 -5.80 -6.29 -3.90
C THR A 20 -4.48 -5.54 -3.71
N ILE A 21 -4.51 -4.40 -3.02
CA ILE A 21 -3.30 -3.63 -2.72
C ILE A 21 -2.30 -4.45 -1.90
N ILE A 22 -2.77 -5.19 -0.89
CA ILE A 22 -1.92 -6.07 -0.07
C ILE A 22 -1.25 -7.15 -0.93
N ARG A 23 -2.02 -7.82 -1.81
CA ARG A 23 -1.47 -8.86 -2.70
C ARG A 23 -0.45 -8.29 -3.67
N CYS A 24 -0.75 -7.16 -4.32
CA CYS A 24 0.19 -6.52 -5.23
C CYS A 24 1.48 -6.07 -4.52
N PHE A 25 1.38 -5.62 -3.27
CA PHE A 25 2.56 -5.31 -2.46
C PHE A 25 3.37 -6.57 -2.13
N ASP A 26 2.71 -7.61 -1.63
CA ASP A 26 3.38 -8.84 -1.19
C ASP A 26 3.97 -9.64 -2.36
N SER A 27 3.41 -9.51 -3.57
CA SER A 27 3.95 -10.08 -4.82
C SER A 27 5.05 -9.23 -5.46
N GLY A 28 5.35 -8.04 -4.90
CA GLY A 28 6.34 -7.11 -5.46
C GLY A 28 5.86 -6.30 -6.67
N GLN A 29 4.58 -6.42 -7.06
CA GLN A 29 3.99 -5.63 -8.15
C GLN A 29 3.75 -4.16 -7.77
N LEU A 30 3.62 -3.87 -6.47
CA LEU A 30 3.41 -2.53 -5.94
C LEU A 30 4.57 -2.14 -5.01
N LYS A 31 5.24 -1.04 -5.33
CA LYS A 31 6.33 -0.50 -4.51
C LYS A 31 5.83 -0.05 -3.13
N GLY A 32 6.68 -0.23 -2.13
CA GLY A 32 6.48 0.33 -0.80
C GLY A 32 7.30 -0.40 0.25
N PHE A 33 6.99 -0.16 1.52
CA PHE A 33 7.70 -0.76 2.64
C PHE A 33 6.76 -1.22 3.75
N ARG A 34 7.23 -2.19 4.55
CA ARG A 34 6.61 -2.58 5.81
C ARG A 34 7.11 -1.65 6.92
N VAL A 35 6.20 -1.23 7.79
CA VAL A 35 6.57 -0.44 8.97
C VAL A 35 7.37 -1.34 9.93
N PRO A 36 8.59 -0.94 10.35
CA PRO A 36 9.39 -1.73 11.29
C PRO A 36 8.60 -2.10 12.55
N GLY A 37 8.70 -3.35 13.00
CA GLY A 37 7.97 -3.84 14.18
C GLY A 37 6.45 -3.99 13.97
N SER A 38 5.95 -3.84 12.75
CA SER A 38 4.50 -3.92 12.44
C SER A 38 4.23 -4.74 11.18
N ARG A 39 2.96 -5.15 11.04
CA ARG A 39 2.43 -5.79 9.82
C ARG A 39 1.89 -4.77 8.81
N PHE A 40 1.92 -3.47 9.15
CA PHE A 40 1.41 -2.42 8.28
C PHE A 40 2.32 -2.17 7.08
N ARG A 41 1.68 -1.90 5.95
CA ARG A 41 2.32 -1.53 4.69
C ARG A 41 2.08 -0.05 4.42
N ARG A 42 3.05 0.57 3.75
CA ARG A 42 3.02 1.95 3.31
C ARG A 42 3.36 2.01 1.83
N ILE A 43 2.52 2.69 1.07
CA ILE A 43 2.56 2.79 -0.39
C ILE A 43 2.96 4.22 -0.76
N PRO A 44 4.19 4.47 -1.23
CA PRO A 44 4.59 5.76 -1.78
C PRO A 44 3.76 6.10 -3.03
N ARG A 45 3.64 7.41 -3.32
CA ARG A 45 2.97 7.87 -4.55
C ARG A 45 3.81 7.64 -5.81
N ASP A 46 5.13 7.53 -5.66
CA ASP A 46 6.14 7.55 -6.73
C ASP A 46 6.82 6.18 -6.93
#